data_AF-A0A8T0F5H8-F1
#
_entry.id   AF-A0A8T0F5H8-F1
#
_cell.length_a   1.000
_cell.length_b   1.000
_cell.length_c   1.000
_cell.angle_alpha   90.00
_cell.angle_beta   90.00
_cell.angle_gamma   90.00
#
_symmetry.space_group_name_H-M   'P 1'
#
loop_
_entity.id
_entity.type
_entity.pdbx_description
1 polymer ?
#
loop_
_entity_poly.entity_id
_entity_poly.type
_entity_poly.pdbx_seq_one_letter_code
_entity_poly.pdbx_strand_id
1 'polypeptide(L)'
;MNFSAPKEKHAEILTKTTAEAKTRISQIMIDAGICLTIADIEDTLHILCGAVKICYPMGLPSYEIISQELEGKEDLSGTQASKEILEPDGTELWLASRKLDLSKILSDYIGKNEKSKIVVKLQKKGSDTPAKESALT
;
A
#
# COMPACT_ATOMS: atom_id res chain seq x y z
N MET A 1 -11.43 -20.52 26.81
CA MET A 1 -10.43 -19.42 26.88
C MET A 1 -11.14 -18.16 26.41
N ASN A 2 -11.42 -17.23 27.33
CA ASN A 2 -12.13 -15.98 27.02
C ASN A 2 -11.15 -15.00 26.40
N PHE A 3 -11.07 -14.96 25.08
CA PHE A 3 -10.47 -13.83 24.37
C PHE A 3 -11.45 -12.67 24.50
N SER A 4 -11.32 -11.91 25.59
CA SER A 4 -12.15 -10.73 25.79
C SER A 4 -11.91 -9.77 24.64
N ALA A 5 -12.99 -9.40 23.96
CA ALA A 5 -12.98 -8.29 23.01
C ALA A 5 -12.26 -7.09 23.63
N PRO A 6 -11.45 -6.36 22.84
CA PRO A 6 -10.81 -5.14 23.33
C PRO A 6 -11.89 -4.26 23.97
N LYS A 7 -11.64 -3.78 25.20
CA LYS A 7 -12.56 -2.85 25.89
C LYS A 7 -12.91 -1.73 24.91
N GLU A 8 -14.13 -1.22 24.94
CA GLU A 8 -14.67 -0.25 23.97
C GLU A 8 -13.70 0.89 23.59
N LYS A 9 -12.91 1.35 24.57
CA LYS A 9 -11.83 2.35 24.40
C LYS A 9 -10.68 1.93 23.46
N HIS A 10 -10.28 0.66 23.47
CA HIS A 10 -9.23 0.11 22.61
C HIS A 10 -9.74 -0.08 21.17
N ALA A 11 -10.99 -0.50 20.99
CA ALA A 11 -11.61 -0.57 19.67
C ALA A 11 -11.71 0.82 19.01
N GLU A 12 -11.99 1.87 19.79
CA GLU A 12 -11.97 3.24 19.30
C GLU A 12 -10.58 3.68 18.83
N ILE A 13 -9.52 3.34 19.58
CA ILE A 13 -8.13 3.64 19.19
C ILE A 13 -7.79 2.97 17.87
N LEU A 14 -8.08 1.67 17.71
CA LEU A 14 -7.83 0.95 16.46
C LEU A 14 -8.60 1.56 15.29
N THR A 15 -9.86 1.93 15.51
CA THR A 15 -10.71 2.53 14.47
C THR A 15 -10.17 3.89 14.03
N LYS A 16 -9.77 4.74 14.98
CA LYS A 16 -9.16 6.05 14.70
C LYS A 16 -7.85 5.91 13.95
N THR A 17 -6.94 5.08 14.46
CA THR A 17 -5.63 4.86 13.82
C THR A 17 -5.78 4.28 12.42
N THR A 18 -6.74 3.38 12.19
CA THR A 18 -7.03 2.85 10.85
C THR A 18 -7.57 3.94 9.92
N ALA A 19 -8.43 4.83 10.41
CA ALA A 19 -8.93 5.95 9.62
C ALA A 19 -7.81 6.94 9.25
N GLU A 20 -6.94 7.27 10.20
CA GLU A 20 -5.78 8.14 9.99
C GLU A 20 -4.79 7.53 8.98
N ALA A 21 -4.48 6.24 9.11
CA ALA A 21 -3.64 5.53 8.17
C ALA A 21 -4.23 5.55 6.75
N LYS A 22 -5.55 5.32 6.62
CA LYS A 22 -6.25 5.41 5.33
C LYS A 22 -6.18 6.81 4.73
N THR A 23 -6.37 7.86 5.52
CA THR A 23 -6.20 9.23 5.06
C THR A 23 -4.76 9.50 4.61
N ARG A 24 -3.78 8.90 5.30
CA ARG A 24 -2.35 9.06 5.00
C ARG A 24 -1.90 8.42 3.69
N ILE A 25 -2.61 7.40 3.20
CA ILE A 25 -2.30 6.75 1.91
C ILE A 25 -3.34 7.07 0.82
N SER A 26 -4.31 7.94 1.12
CA SER A 26 -5.43 8.22 0.22
C SER A 26 -5.02 9.07 -0.98
N GLN A 27 -5.79 8.96 -2.07
CA GLN A 27 -5.67 9.82 -3.25
C GLN A 27 -5.82 11.31 -2.92
N ILE A 28 -6.44 11.66 -1.77
CA ILE A 28 -6.53 13.02 -1.24
C ILE A 28 -5.13 13.66 -1.11
N MET A 29 -4.09 12.88 -0.80
CA MET A 29 -2.71 13.38 -0.72
C MET A 29 -2.14 13.76 -2.09
N ILE A 30 -2.53 13.05 -3.14
CA ILE A 30 -2.13 13.33 -4.52
C ILE A 30 -2.70 14.68 -4.96
N ASP A 31 -3.97 14.95 -4.62
CA ASP A 31 -4.62 16.23 -4.92
C ASP A 31 -4.04 17.39 -4.09
N ALA A 32 -3.60 17.11 -2.86
CA ALA A 32 -2.88 18.06 -2.01
C ALA A 32 -1.42 18.30 -2.46
N GLY A 33 -0.93 17.57 -3.47
CA GLY A 33 0.45 17.66 -3.95
C GLY A 33 1.50 17.14 -2.96
N ILE A 34 1.08 16.32 -1.99
CA ILE A 34 1.97 15.72 -1.00
C ILE A 34 2.55 14.44 -1.61
N CYS A 35 3.89 14.38 -1.68
CA CYS A 35 4.59 13.19 -2.12
C CYS A 35 4.55 12.13 -1.00
N LEU A 36 4.12 10.92 -1.33
CA LEU A 36 4.20 9.77 -0.44
C LEU A 36 5.55 9.08 -0.64
N THR A 37 6.34 8.99 0.43
CA THR A 37 7.62 8.27 0.41
C THR A 37 7.48 6.89 1.04
N ILE A 38 8.42 5.99 0.76
CA ILE A 38 8.49 4.68 1.42
C ILE A 38 8.55 4.85 2.95
N ALA A 39 9.31 5.85 3.41
CA ALA A 39 9.42 6.16 4.84
C ALA A 39 8.07 6.57 5.45
N ASP A 40 7.21 7.30 4.73
CA ASP A 40 5.86 7.64 5.20
C ASP A 40 4.96 6.40 5.34
N ILE A 41 5.12 5.43 4.43
CA ILE A 41 4.40 4.16 4.49
C ILE A 41 4.89 3.34 5.68
N GLU A 42 6.20 3.23 5.88
CA GLU A 42 6.80 2.56 7.03
C GLU A 42 6.34 3.20 8.35
N ASP A 43 6.36 4.53 8.45
CA ASP A 43 5.88 5.27 9.63
C ASP A 43 4.39 5.00 9.90
N THR A 44 3.57 4.95 8.84
CA THR A 44 2.14 4.60 8.96
C THR A 44 1.94 3.18 9.47
N LEU A 45 2.73 2.21 8.98
CA LEU A 45 2.73 0.84 9.49
C LEU A 45 3.20 0.77 10.96
N HIS A 46 4.22 1.54 11.33
CA HIS A 46 4.69 1.64 12.71
C HIS A 46 3.62 2.19 13.65
N ILE A 47 2.85 3.19 13.21
CA ILE A 47 1.71 3.74 13.96
C ILE A 47 0.64 2.67 14.18
N LEU A 48 0.30 1.89 13.15
CA LEU A 48 -0.66 0.77 13.25
C LEU A 48 -0.14 -0.31 14.22
N CYS A 49 1.11 -0.74 14.08
CA CYS A 49 1.77 -1.66 15.00
C CYS A 49 1.77 -1.14 16.45
N GLY A 50 2.00 0.16 16.64
CA GLY A 50 1.95 0.83 17.93
C GLY A 50 0.55 0.78 18.55
N ALA A 51 -0.49 1.09 17.77
CA ALA A 51 -1.88 1.03 18.22
C ALA A 51 -2.29 -0.38 18.65
N VAL A 52 -1.84 -1.40 17.91
CA VAL A 52 -2.08 -2.82 18.26
C VAL A 52 -1.38 -3.18 19.58
N LYS A 53 -0.13 -2.75 19.78
CA LYS A 53 0.59 -2.93 21.06
C LYS A 53 -0.07 -2.22 22.24
N ILE A 54 -0.69 -1.05 22.02
CA ILE A 54 -1.44 -0.33 23.05
C ILE A 54 -2.71 -1.10 23.44
N CYS A 55 -3.39 -1.70 22.47
CA CYS A 55 -4.60 -2.49 22.71
C CYS A 55 -4.31 -3.86 23.33
N TYR A 56 -3.14 -4.43 23.02
CA TYR A 56 -2.69 -5.73 23.49
C TYR A 56 -1.27 -5.63 24.09
N PRO A 57 -1.11 -5.02 25.27
CA PRO A 57 0.20 -4.80 25.89
C PRO A 57 0.90 -6.10 26.30
N MET A 58 0.13 -7.17 26.50
CA MET A 58 0.65 -8.52 26.78
C MET A 58 1.09 -9.28 25.51
N GLY A 59 1.00 -8.64 24.34
CA GLY A 59 1.25 -9.25 23.05
C GLY A 59 0.03 -9.96 22.49
N LEU A 60 0.00 -10.08 21.17
CA LEU A 60 -0.90 -10.99 20.48
C LEU A 60 -0.23 -12.37 20.38
N PRO A 61 -0.99 -13.47 20.50
CA PRO A 61 -0.45 -14.79 20.23
C PRO A 61 0.03 -14.90 18.78
N SER A 62 1.08 -15.69 18.52
CA SER A 62 1.69 -15.82 17.19
C SER A 62 0.77 -16.43 16.11
N TYR A 63 -0.38 -16.99 16.51
CA TYR A 63 -1.41 -17.54 15.60
C TYR A 63 -2.52 -16.53 15.28
N GLU A 64 -2.50 -15.33 15.87
CA GLU A 64 -3.49 -14.29 15.55
C GLU A 64 -3.22 -13.73 14.15
N ILE A 65 -4.30 -13.59 13.36
CA ILE A 65 -4.25 -13.15 11.96
C ILE A 65 -3.62 -11.74 11.89
N ILE A 66 -3.98 -10.86 12.82
CA ILE A 66 -3.46 -9.48 12.89
C ILE A 66 -1.94 -9.47 13.12
N SER A 67 -1.41 -10.40 13.93
CA SER A 67 0.04 -10.50 14.14
C SER A 67 0.74 -11.03 12.89
N GLN A 68 0.16 -12.02 12.23
CA GLN A 68 0.71 -12.60 10.99
C GLN A 68 0.74 -11.58 9.85
N GLU A 69 -0.31 -10.77 9.68
CA GLU A 69 -0.39 -9.70 8.69
C GLU A 69 0.66 -8.62 8.95
N LEU A 70 0.77 -8.14 10.20
CA LEU A 70 1.73 -7.09 10.56
C LEU A 70 3.19 -7.55 10.47
N GLU A 71 3.46 -8.84 10.64
CA GLU A 71 4.79 -9.43 10.50
C GLU A 71 5.09 -9.92 9.07
N GLY A 72 4.15 -9.81 8.13
CA GLY A 72 4.31 -10.32 6.76
C GLY A 72 4.50 -11.84 6.68
N LYS A 73 3.98 -12.58 7.67
CA LYS A 73 3.99 -14.06 7.75
C LYS A 73 2.62 -14.67 7.49
N GLU A 74 1.74 -13.90 6.87
CA GLU A 74 0.44 -14.34 6.41
C GLU A 74 0.59 -15.39 5.31
N ASP A 75 -0.14 -16.50 5.46
CA ASP A 75 -0.26 -17.48 4.39
C ASP A 75 -1.27 -16.94 3.38
N LEU A 76 -0.75 -16.30 2.33
CA LEU A 76 -1.57 -15.74 1.27
C LEU A 76 -2.06 -16.80 0.28
N SER A 77 -1.67 -18.07 0.42
CA SER A 77 -1.91 -19.11 -0.58
C SER A 77 -3.41 -19.34 -0.82
N GLY A 78 -3.83 -19.25 -2.10
CA GLY A 78 -5.24 -19.43 -2.49
C GLY A 78 -6.18 -18.26 -2.19
N THR A 79 -5.71 -17.16 -1.60
CA THR A 79 -6.53 -15.95 -1.35
C THR A 79 -6.52 -14.98 -2.54
N GLN A 80 -7.48 -14.06 -2.58
CA GLN A 80 -7.50 -13.00 -3.58
C GLN A 80 -6.31 -12.03 -3.42
N ALA A 81 -5.87 -11.80 -2.18
CA ALA A 81 -4.72 -10.94 -1.85
C ALA A 81 -3.40 -11.46 -2.45
N SER A 82 -3.23 -12.79 -2.60
CA SER A 82 -2.10 -13.38 -3.35
C SER A 82 -1.92 -12.84 -4.77
N LYS A 83 -3.02 -12.43 -5.42
CA LYS A 83 -2.98 -11.89 -6.79
C LYS A 83 -2.54 -10.43 -6.84
N GLU A 84 -2.61 -9.73 -5.72
CA GLU A 84 -2.23 -8.32 -5.57
C GLU A 84 -0.76 -8.16 -5.21
N ILE A 85 -0.09 -9.25 -4.78
CA ILE A 85 1.35 -9.26 -4.55
C ILE A 85 2.08 -9.15 -5.89
N LEU A 86 2.81 -8.05 -6.02
CA LEU A 86 3.64 -7.73 -7.18
C LEU A 86 5.11 -7.86 -6.76
N GLU A 87 5.74 -8.96 -7.18
CA GLU A 87 7.18 -9.14 -6.95
C GLU A 87 7.98 -8.21 -7.88
N PRO A 88 9.05 -7.57 -7.41
CA PRO A 88 9.81 -6.60 -8.20
C PRO A 88 10.35 -7.17 -9.52
N ASP A 89 10.69 -8.47 -9.56
CA ASP A 89 11.20 -9.15 -10.75
C ASP A 89 10.10 -9.51 -11.77
N GLY A 90 8.88 -9.71 -11.26
CA GLY A 90 7.69 -10.09 -12.01
C GLY A 90 6.74 -8.93 -12.31
N THR A 91 7.16 -7.68 -12.10
CA THR A 91 6.29 -6.51 -12.23
C THR A 91 6.75 -5.60 -13.37
N GLU A 92 5.78 -5.10 -14.13
CA GLU A 92 6.00 -4.15 -15.22
C GLU A 92 5.27 -2.83 -14.90
N LEU A 93 5.97 -1.72 -15.12
CA LEU A 93 5.41 -0.38 -15.03
C LEU A 93 4.96 0.06 -16.42
N TRP A 94 3.74 0.60 -16.50
CA TRP A 94 3.13 1.03 -17.75
C TRP A 94 2.66 2.47 -17.66
N LEU A 95 3.06 3.25 -18.65
CA LEU A 95 2.74 4.65 -18.80
C LEU A 95 2.07 4.88 -20.16
N ALA A 96 0.80 5.28 -20.17
CA ALA A 96 0.06 5.63 -21.39
C ALA A 96 0.23 4.62 -22.54
N SER A 97 0.05 3.32 -22.26
CA SER A 97 0.24 2.20 -23.21
C SER A 97 1.68 1.96 -23.67
N ARG A 98 2.68 2.51 -22.96
CA ARG A 98 4.10 2.19 -23.13
C ARG A 98 4.63 1.53 -21.87
N LYS A 99 5.36 0.43 -22.03
CA LYS A 99 6.09 -0.19 -20.92
C LYS A 99 7.30 0.69 -20.55
N LEU A 100 7.39 1.05 -19.28
CA LEU A 100 8.55 1.72 -18.72
C LEU A 100 9.62 0.67 -18.42
N ASP A 101 10.84 0.99 -18.83
CA ASP A 101 12.01 0.21 -18.48
C ASP A 101 12.63 0.81 -17.22
N LEU A 102 12.82 -0.01 -16.18
CA LEU A 102 13.43 0.41 -14.92
C LEU A 102 14.87 0.90 -15.08
N SER A 103 15.56 0.53 -16.17
CA SER A 103 16.92 1.01 -16.46
C SER A 103 16.96 2.40 -17.11
N LYS A 104 15.81 2.93 -17.54
CA LYS A 104 15.72 4.21 -18.24
C LYS A 104 15.15 5.31 -17.35
N ILE A 105 15.66 6.53 -17.54
CA ILE A 105 15.15 7.71 -16.85
C ILE A 105 13.79 8.14 -17.43
N LEU A 106 12.89 8.62 -16.56
CA LEU A 106 11.57 9.12 -16.97
C LEU A 106 11.65 10.27 -17.99
N SER A 107 12.75 11.03 -17.98
CA SER A 107 12.98 12.11 -18.96
C SER A 107 13.09 11.61 -20.41
N ASP A 108 13.44 10.34 -20.66
CA ASP A 108 13.44 9.72 -22.00
C ASP A 108 12.00 9.55 -22.54
N TYR A 109 11.02 9.42 -21.63
CA TYR A 109 9.62 9.16 -21.98
C TYR A 109 8.77 10.42 -22.04
N ILE A 110 9.04 11.40 -21.16
CA ILE A 110 8.20 12.60 -20.98
C ILE A 110 8.87 13.86 -21.54
N GLY A 111 10.20 13.88 -21.68
CA GLY A 111 10.97 15.08 -21.98
C GLY A 111 11.50 15.79 -20.73
N LYS A 112 12.39 16.78 -20.94
CA LYS A 112 13.26 17.33 -19.88
C LYS A 112 12.65 18.50 -19.10
N ASN A 113 11.44 18.99 -19.44
CA ASN A 113 11.00 20.30 -18.96
C ASN A 113 9.48 20.57 -18.98
N GLU A 114 8.65 19.62 -18.54
CA GLU A 114 7.23 19.87 -18.29
C GLU A 114 6.87 19.55 -16.83
N LYS A 115 6.10 20.44 -16.19
CA LYS A 115 5.41 20.12 -14.93
C LYS A 115 4.25 19.17 -15.28
N SER A 116 4.55 17.88 -15.35
CA SER A 116 3.57 16.85 -15.76
C SER A 116 3.15 15.98 -14.58
N LYS A 117 1.84 15.77 -14.42
CA LYS A 117 1.31 14.70 -13.56
C LYS A 117 1.34 13.39 -14.36
N ILE A 118 2.05 12.39 -13.84
CA ILE A 118 2.24 11.11 -14.51
C ILE A 118 1.45 10.05 -13.74
N VAL A 119 0.61 9.30 -14.44
CA VAL A 119 -0.05 8.12 -13.90
C VAL A 119 0.63 6.89 -14.48
N VAL A 120 1.19 6.07 -13.60
CA VAL A 120 1.85 4.81 -13.96
C VAL A 120 1.06 3.68 -13.35
N LYS A 121 0.79 2.66 -14.17
CA LYS A 121 0.10 1.44 -13.74
C LYS A 121 1.13 0.34 -13.50
N LEU A 122 1.05 -0.31 -12.34
CA LEU A 122 1.82 -1.51 -12.04
C LEU A 122 1.01 -2.74 -12.41
N GLN A 123 1.64 -3.72 -13.06
CA GLN A 123 1.00 -4.99 -13.39
C GLN A 123 1.99 -6.15 -13.42
N LYS A 124 1.48 -7.39 -13.29
CA LYS A 124 2.30 -8.60 -13.38
C LYS A 124 2.75 -8.85 -14.82
N LYS A 125 4.00 -9.27 -14.97
CA LYS A 125 4.65 -9.63 -16.24
C LYS A 125 3.86 -10.74 -16.93
N GLY A 126 3.39 -10.47 -18.14
CA GLY A 126 2.54 -11.40 -18.92
C GLY A 126 1.04 -11.15 -18.85
N SER A 127 0.57 -10.09 -18.17
CA SER A 127 -0.79 -9.58 -18.36
C SER A 127 -0.94 -8.86 -19.70
N ASP A 128 -2.18 -8.82 -20.20
CA ASP A 128 -2.50 -8.12 -21.46
C ASP A 128 -2.20 -6.61 -21.34
N THR A 129 -2.12 -5.93 -22.49
CA THR A 129 -1.78 -4.51 -22.53
C THR A 129 -2.82 -3.72 -21.73
N PRO A 130 -2.41 -2.88 -20.76
CA PRO A 130 -3.36 -2.19 -19.91
C PRO A 130 -4.18 -1.23 -20.77
N ALA A 131 -5.51 -1.31 -20.62
CA ALA A 131 -6.43 -0.41 -21.26
C ALA A 131 -6.02 1.04 -20.99
N LYS A 132 -6.04 1.87 -22.04
CA LYS A 132 -5.66 3.28 -21.99
C LYS A 132 -6.58 3.99 -21.00
N GLU A 133 -6.05 4.47 -19.88
CA GLU A 133 -6.82 5.33 -18.98
C GLU A 133 -7.17 6.65 -19.70
N SER A 134 -8.42 7.09 -19.54
CA SER A 134 -8.87 8.39 -20.06
C SER A 134 -8.00 9.50 -19.49
N ALA A 135 -7.66 10.48 -20.32
CA ALA A 135 -6.89 11.64 -19.90
C ALA A 135 -7.54 12.27 -18.66
N LEU A 136 -6.78 12.38 -17.57
CA LEU A 136 -7.14 13.23 -16.43
C LEU A 136 -7.38 14.64 -16.99
N THR A 137 -8.64 15.10 -16.94
CA THR A 137 -9.02 16.48 -17.29
C THR A 137 -8.94 17.34 -16.05
#